data_AF-A0A1V5VDK2-F1
#
_entry.id   AF-A0A1V5VDK2-F1
#
_cell.length_a   1.000
_cell.length_b   1.000
_cell.length_c   1.000
_cell.angle_alpha   90.00
_cell.angle_beta   90.00
_cell.angle_gamma   90.00
#
_symmetry.space_group_name_H-M   'P 1'
#
loop_
_entity.id
_entity.type
_entity.pdbx_description
1 polymer ?
#
loop_
_entity_poly.entity_id
_entity_poly.type
_entity_poly.pdbx_seq_one_letter_code
_entity_poly.pdbx_strand_id
1 'polypeptide(L)'
;MIQSESNSINRPIYTPEHIDSLQPNEVFVFGSNLEGHHGGGAARTALKLFGAIYGQGVGLQGQSYAIPTMQGGIETIQPYVEDFVQFAEKNQHLFFYVTRIGCGIAGFRDEEIAPLFANALSLNNVCLPKSFVDYLDRLNIHLKQ
;
A
#
# COMPACT_ATOMS: atom_id res chain seq x y z
N MET A 1 -22.75 3.71 -33.36
CA MET A 1 -22.85 4.06 -31.92
C MET A 1 -22.46 2.82 -31.14
N ILE A 2 -21.19 2.72 -30.75
CA ILE A 2 -20.73 1.60 -29.91
C ILE A 2 -21.06 2.02 -28.49
N GLN A 3 -21.95 1.27 -27.84
CA GLN A 3 -22.23 1.43 -26.42
C GLN A 3 -20.92 1.13 -25.67
N SER A 4 -20.33 2.14 -25.06
CA SER A 4 -19.23 1.95 -24.11
C SER A 4 -19.84 1.27 -22.88
N GLU A 5 -19.65 -0.05 -22.76
CA GLU A 5 -19.90 -0.76 -21.52
C GLU A 5 -19.07 -0.07 -20.43
N SER A 6 -19.73 0.61 -19.50
CA SER A 6 -19.09 1.05 -18.26
C SER A 6 -18.77 -0.21 -17.47
N ASN A 7 -17.61 -0.79 -17.74
CA ASN A 7 -17.10 -1.92 -17.02
C ASN A 7 -16.76 -1.41 -15.60
N SER A 8 -17.73 -1.38 -14.71
CA SER A 8 -17.53 -0.93 -13.33
C SER A 8 -16.59 -1.93 -12.68
N ILE A 9 -15.30 -1.57 -12.61
CA ILE A 9 -14.27 -2.38 -11.98
C ILE A 9 -14.68 -2.58 -10.51
N ASN A 10 -15.04 -3.81 -10.16
CA ASN A 10 -15.41 -4.14 -8.79
C ASN A 10 -14.14 -4.17 -7.93
N ARG A 11 -13.99 -3.19 -7.04
CA ARG A 11 -12.85 -3.07 -6.13
C ARG A 11 -13.19 -3.72 -4.79
N PRO A 12 -12.29 -4.52 -4.19
CA PRO A 12 -12.56 -5.07 -2.88
C PRO A 12 -12.54 -3.97 -1.81
N ILE A 13 -13.24 -4.22 -0.72
CA ILE A 13 -13.29 -3.30 0.44
C ILE A 13 -11.92 -3.23 1.14
N TYR A 14 -11.19 -4.34 1.16
CA TYR A 14 -9.89 -4.47 1.79
C TYR A 14 -8.89 -5.12 0.84
N THR A 15 -7.60 -4.81 1.02
CA THR A 15 -6.54 -5.45 0.24
C THR A 15 -6.56 -6.97 0.46
N PRO A 16 -6.70 -7.78 -0.59
CA PRO A 16 -6.60 -9.23 -0.48
C PRO A 16 -5.21 -9.65 0.05
N GLU A 17 -5.16 -10.71 0.86
CA GLU A 17 -3.88 -11.24 1.38
C GLU A 17 -2.95 -11.73 0.27
N HIS A 18 -3.54 -12.21 -0.83
CA HIS A 18 -2.83 -12.69 -2.00
C HIS A 18 -3.34 -11.95 -3.24
N ILE A 19 -2.42 -11.32 -3.96
CA ILE A 19 -2.66 -10.65 -5.24
C ILE A 19 -1.69 -11.28 -6.24
N ASP A 20 -2.22 -11.90 -7.29
CA ASP A 20 -1.48 -12.60 -8.34
C ASP A 20 -1.51 -11.87 -9.69
N SER A 21 -2.43 -10.92 -9.83
CA SER A 21 -2.67 -10.14 -11.05
C SER A 21 -3.15 -8.74 -10.71
N LEU A 22 -2.90 -7.80 -11.61
CA LEU A 22 -3.29 -6.39 -11.51
C LEU A 22 -3.91 -5.95 -12.84
N GLN A 23 -4.98 -5.17 -12.77
CA GLN A 23 -5.47 -4.40 -13.91
C GLN A 23 -4.48 -3.29 -14.28
N PRO A 24 -4.52 -2.74 -15.51
CA PRO A 24 -3.54 -1.75 -15.97
C PRO A 24 -3.40 -0.49 -15.11
N ASN A 25 -4.43 -0.14 -14.33
CA ASN A 25 -4.44 1.03 -13.47
C ASN A 25 -4.24 0.68 -11.99
N GLU A 26 -3.86 -0.56 -11.67
CA GLU A 26 -3.66 -1.03 -10.31
C GLU A 26 -2.20 -1.03 -9.93
N VAL A 27 -1.93 -0.72 -8.66
CA VAL A 27 -0.59 -0.61 -8.12
C VAL A 27 -0.49 -1.41 -6.83
N PHE A 28 0.49 -2.31 -6.76
CA PHE A 28 0.82 -3.08 -5.57
C PHE A 28 1.77 -2.30 -4.67
N VAL A 29 1.31 -1.90 -3.48
CA VAL A 29 2.11 -1.11 -2.53
C VAL A 29 2.72 -2.03 -1.48
N PHE A 30 4.04 -2.01 -1.37
CA PHE A 30 4.81 -2.98 -0.59
C PHE A 30 5.90 -2.33 0.26
N GLY A 31 6.25 -3.02 1.35
CA GLY A 31 7.38 -2.63 2.21
C GLY A 31 8.72 -3.02 1.58
N SER A 32 9.67 -2.08 1.58
CA SER A 32 11.02 -2.26 1.03
C SER A 32 12.13 -1.83 2.02
N ASN A 33 13.39 -1.95 1.62
CA ASN A 33 14.54 -1.24 2.17
C ASN A 33 15.03 -0.16 1.19
N LEU A 34 15.91 0.75 1.62
CA LEU A 34 16.36 1.87 0.78
C LEU A 34 17.14 1.38 -0.44
N GLU A 35 17.94 0.33 -0.26
CA GLU A 35 18.73 -0.30 -1.31
C GLU A 35 17.87 -1.08 -2.33
N GLY A 36 16.55 -1.20 -2.14
CA GLY A 36 15.68 -1.93 -3.05
C GLY A 36 15.98 -3.42 -3.18
N HIS A 37 16.48 -4.05 -2.11
CA HIS A 37 16.71 -5.49 -2.06
C HIS A 37 15.38 -6.24 -1.85
N HIS A 38 14.67 -6.51 -2.95
CA HIS A 38 13.34 -7.11 -2.96
C HIS A 38 13.35 -8.66 -2.92
N GLY A 39 14.11 -9.23 -1.98
CA GLY A 39 14.38 -10.68 -1.93
C GLY A 39 13.31 -11.56 -1.26
N GLY A 40 12.41 -10.97 -0.45
CA GLY A 40 11.46 -11.73 0.38
C GLY A 40 10.08 -11.10 0.47
N GLY A 41 9.10 -11.90 0.93
CA GLY A 41 7.73 -11.47 1.20
C GLY A 41 7.06 -10.72 0.04
N ALA A 42 6.30 -9.68 0.38
CA ALA A 42 5.62 -8.82 -0.59
C ALA A 42 6.58 -8.16 -1.60
N ALA A 43 7.79 -7.79 -1.18
CA ALA A 43 8.78 -7.20 -2.08
C ALA A 43 9.19 -8.19 -3.20
N ARG A 44 9.36 -9.47 -2.87
CA ARG A 44 9.63 -10.51 -3.86
C ARG A 44 8.46 -10.70 -4.83
N THR A 45 7.22 -10.61 -4.34
CA THR A 45 6.03 -10.67 -5.19
C THR A 45 6.00 -9.48 -6.15
N ALA A 46 6.23 -8.26 -5.64
CA ALA A 46 6.28 -7.04 -6.45
C ALA A 46 7.33 -7.13 -7.56
N LEU A 47 8.54 -7.61 -7.24
CA LEU A 47 9.62 -7.82 -8.21
C LEU A 47 9.26 -8.86 -9.29
N LYS A 48 8.66 -9.98 -8.88
CA LYS A 48 8.37 -11.08 -9.80
C LYS A 48 7.18 -10.84 -10.72
N LEU A 49 6.14 -10.18 -10.21
CA LEU A 49 4.84 -10.13 -10.87
C LEU A 49 4.47 -8.74 -11.37
N PHE A 50 4.88 -7.69 -10.66
CA PHE A 50 4.31 -6.35 -10.82
C PHE A 50 5.34 -5.28 -11.22
N GLY A 51 6.51 -5.71 -11.67
CA GLY A 51 7.51 -4.84 -12.28
C GLY A 51 8.26 -3.94 -11.28
N ALA A 52 8.32 -4.30 -10.00
CA ALA A 52 9.29 -3.66 -9.13
C ALA A 52 10.72 -3.93 -9.63
N ILE A 53 11.60 -2.95 -9.45
CA ILE A 53 12.97 -2.89 -9.94
C ILE A 53 13.89 -3.16 -8.76
N TYR A 54 14.80 -4.12 -8.92
CA TYR A 54 15.85 -4.36 -7.93
C TYR A 54 16.77 -3.13 -7.85
N GLY A 55 17.09 -2.67 -6.64
CA GLY A 55 17.89 -1.45 -6.45
C GLY A 55 17.06 -0.18 -6.26
N GLN A 56 15.73 -0.22 -6.45
CA GLN A 56 14.85 0.93 -6.26
C GLN A 56 13.95 0.73 -5.03
N GLY A 57 14.37 1.28 -3.89
CA GLY A 57 13.67 1.12 -2.61
C GLY A 57 12.46 2.03 -2.37
N VAL A 58 12.23 3.02 -3.24
CA VAL A 58 11.27 4.11 -2.99
C VAL A 58 10.40 4.38 -4.22
N GLY A 59 9.12 4.63 -4.00
CA GLY A 59 8.21 5.21 -4.98
C GLY A 59 7.70 4.24 -6.05
N LEU A 60 7.06 4.82 -7.07
CA LEU A 60 6.44 4.08 -8.17
C LEU A 60 7.48 3.45 -9.11
N GLN A 61 7.25 2.19 -9.47
CA GLN A 61 8.05 1.37 -10.38
C GLN A 61 7.21 0.24 -10.97
N GLY A 62 7.08 0.19 -12.30
CA GLY A 62 6.14 -0.72 -12.94
C GLY A 62 4.71 -0.50 -12.43
N GLN A 63 4.03 -1.58 -12.03
CA GLN A 63 2.75 -1.55 -11.32
C GLN A 63 2.93 -1.74 -9.80
N SER A 64 4.05 -1.27 -9.24
CA SER A 64 4.37 -1.38 -7.82
C SER A 64 4.77 -0.03 -7.23
N TYR A 65 4.50 0.18 -5.94
CA TYR A 65 4.97 1.35 -5.19
C TYR A 65 5.70 0.89 -3.93
N ALA A 66 6.96 1.29 -3.76
CA ALA A 66 7.80 0.89 -2.63
C ALA A 66 7.77 1.92 -1.50
N ILE A 67 7.55 1.44 -0.27
CA ILE A 67 7.66 2.22 0.96
C ILE A 67 8.78 1.62 1.81
N PRO A 68 9.88 2.35 2.07
CA PRO A 68 10.92 1.92 3.00
C PRO A 68 10.40 1.66 4.42
N THR A 69 10.77 0.51 5.00
CA THR A 69 10.34 0.08 6.34
C THR A 69 11.46 -0.53 7.18
N MET A 70 12.73 -0.40 6.77
CA MET A 70 13.86 -1.11 7.35
C MET A 70 15.01 -0.18 7.80
N GLN A 71 14.72 1.10 8.05
CA GLN A 71 15.72 2.15 8.30
C GLN A 71 15.77 2.63 9.77
N GLY A 72 15.04 1.97 10.67
CA GLY A 72 14.94 2.40 12.06
C GLY A 72 13.53 2.15 12.60
N GLY A 73 13.05 3.06 13.45
CA GLY A 73 11.71 3.01 14.01
C GLY A 73 10.64 3.57 13.09
N ILE A 74 9.41 3.62 13.60
CA ILE A 74 8.19 4.11 12.94
C ILE A 74 8.39 5.53 12.39
N GLU A 75 9.14 6.37 13.11
CA GLU A 75 9.47 7.74 12.73
C GLU A 75 10.22 7.84 11.40
N THR A 76 10.97 6.80 11.03
CA THR A 76 11.69 6.76 9.75
C THR A 76 10.78 6.34 8.58
N ILE A 77 9.65 5.71 8.88
CA ILE A 77 8.67 5.21 7.90
C ILE A 77 7.64 6.28 7.57
N GLN A 78 7.24 7.07 8.56
CA GLN A 78 6.18 8.07 8.45
C GLN A 78 6.33 9.01 7.23
N PRO A 79 7.50 9.61 6.93
CA PRO A 79 7.64 10.49 5.77
C PRO A 79 7.34 9.79 4.43
N TYR A 80 7.71 8.51 4.30
CA TYR A 80 7.44 7.74 3.08
C TYR A 80 5.96 7.36 2.93
N VAL A 81 5.26 7.15 4.04
CA VAL A 81 3.81 6.94 4.02
C VAL A 81 3.09 8.24 3.65
N GLU A 82 3.54 9.38 4.17
CA GLU A 82 3.02 10.70 3.80
C GLU A 82 3.23 10.99 2.31
N ASP A 83 4.42 10.71 1.78
CA ASP A 83 4.73 10.83 0.35
C ASP A 83 3.82 9.93 -0.49
N PHE A 84 3.59 8.68 -0.07
CA PHE A 84 2.66 7.76 -0.72
C PHE A 84 1.23 8.32 -0.73
N VAL A 85 0.72 8.81 0.40
CA VAL A 85 -0.65 9.34 0.50
C VAL A 85 -0.81 10.55 -0.43
N GLN A 86 0.15 11.48 -0.43
CA GLN A 86 0.13 12.63 -1.35
C GLN A 86 0.22 12.20 -2.81
N PHE A 87 1.00 11.17 -3.11
CA PHE A 87 1.09 10.60 -4.44
C PHE A 87 -0.25 9.98 -4.87
N ALA A 88 -0.87 9.18 -4.02
CA ALA A 88 -2.16 8.56 -4.30
C ALA A 88 -3.26 9.60 -4.50
N GLU A 89 -3.27 10.66 -3.67
CA GLU A 89 -4.21 11.79 -3.80
C GLU A 89 -4.09 12.46 -5.18
N LYS A 90 -2.87 12.73 -5.65
CA LYS A 90 -2.61 13.37 -6.96
C LYS A 90 -2.87 12.44 -8.16
N ASN A 91 -2.92 11.12 -7.95
CA ASN A 91 -3.02 10.12 -9.00
C ASN A 91 -4.31 9.29 -8.89
N GLN A 92 -5.47 9.97 -8.85
CA GLN A 92 -6.81 9.33 -8.75
C GLN A 92 -7.16 8.39 -9.91
N HIS A 93 -6.38 8.40 -11.00
CA HIS A 93 -6.54 7.44 -12.10
C HIS A 93 -5.95 6.05 -11.79
N LEU A 94 -5.09 5.95 -10.78
CA LEU A 94 -4.51 4.70 -10.27
C LEU A 94 -5.26 4.23 -9.02
N PHE A 95 -5.29 2.92 -8.80
CA PHE A 95 -5.85 2.29 -7.62
C PHE A 95 -4.76 1.49 -6.88
N PHE A 96 -4.60 1.75 -5.59
CA PHE A 96 -3.47 1.26 -4.80
C PHE A 96 -3.90 0.17 -3.82
N TYR A 97 -3.30 -1.01 -3.93
CA TYR A 97 -3.45 -2.10 -2.95
C TYR A 97 -2.31 -2.05 -1.94
N VAL A 98 -2.60 -1.53 -0.74
CA VAL A 98 -1.65 -1.47 0.36
C VAL A 98 -1.59 -2.82 1.05
N THR A 99 -0.41 -3.45 1.04
CA THR A 99 -0.16 -4.68 1.81
C THR A 99 0.03 -4.37 3.31
N ARG A 100 0.20 -5.39 4.15
CA ARG A 100 0.64 -5.20 5.55
C ARG A 100 2.10 -4.75 5.62
N ILE A 101 2.35 -3.53 5.13
CA ILE A 101 3.67 -2.90 5.02
C ILE A 101 4.34 -2.87 6.40
N GLY A 102 5.62 -3.28 6.48
CA GLY A 102 6.37 -3.34 7.73
C GLY A 102 6.06 -4.56 8.63
N CYS A 103 4.91 -5.21 8.48
CA CYS A 103 4.45 -6.25 9.42
C CYS A 103 4.90 -7.69 9.08
N GLY A 104 5.70 -7.85 8.04
CA GLY A 104 6.34 -9.12 7.67
C GLY A 104 7.77 -9.17 8.18
N ILE A 105 8.73 -9.02 7.26
CA ILE A 105 10.17 -9.16 7.55
C ILE A 105 10.69 -8.07 8.51
N ALA A 106 10.17 -6.84 8.42
CA ALA A 106 10.59 -5.76 9.30
C ALA A 106 10.07 -5.91 10.74
N GLY A 107 9.05 -6.77 10.97
CA GLY A 107 8.64 -7.20 12.30
C GLY A 107 7.77 -6.22 13.09
N PHE A 108 7.29 -5.13 12.47
CA PHE A 108 6.35 -4.22 13.12
C PHE A 108 4.99 -4.87 13.32
N ARG A 109 4.26 -4.43 14.33
CA ARG A 109 2.87 -4.83 14.53
C ARG A 109 1.92 -3.96 13.72
N ASP A 110 0.71 -4.45 13.48
CA ASP A 110 -0.31 -3.67 12.78
C ASP A 110 -0.65 -2.38 13.54
N GLU A 111 -0.64 -2.42 14.87
CA GLU A 111 -0.96 -1.27 15.72
C GLU A 111 0.09 -0.15 15.66
N GLU A 112 1.30 -0.50 15.23
CA GLU A 112 2.43 0.44 15.05
C GLU A 112 2.38 1.12 13.68
N ILE A 113 1.99 0.40 12.63
CA ILE A 113 1.99 0.91 11.24
C ILE A 113 0.64 1.51 10.84
N ALA A 114 -0.47 0.90 11.22
CA ALA A 114 -1.80 1.33 10.80
C ALA A 114 -2.09 2.83 11.06
N PRO A 115 -1.70 3.43 12.20
CA PRO A 115 -1.84 4.87 12.43
C PRO A 115 -1.25 5.76 11.33
N LEU A 116 -0.14 5.35 10.71
CA LEU A 116 0.51 6.13 9.65
C LEU A 116 -0.38 6.26 8.40
N PHE A 117 -1.29 5.31 8.19
CA PHE A 117 -2.22 5.27 7.06
C PHE A 117 -3.59 5.89 7.36
N ALA A 118 -3.79 6.55 8.51
CA ALA A 118 -5.08 7.14 8.88
C ALA A 118 -5.63 8.09 7.80
N ASN A 119 -4.76 8.91 7.19
CA ASN A 119 -5.13 9.83 6.11
C ASN A 119 -5.48 9.11 4.80
N ALA A 120 -5.06 7.85 4.61
CA ALA A 120 -5.40 7.08 3.42
C ALA A 120 -6.86 6.57 3.44
N LEU A 121 -7.51 6.51 4.62
CA LEU A 121 -8.91 6.07 4.74
C LEU A 121 -9.90 6.96 3.99
N SER A 122 -9.57 8.24 3.76
CA SER A 122 -10.41 9.18 3.02
C SER A 122 -10.22 9.09 1.50
N LEU A 123 -9.23 8.33 1.02
CA LEU A 123 -8.91 8.21 -0.40
C LEU A 123 -9.65 7.03 -1.03
N ASN A 124 -10.53 7.33 -2.01
CA ASN A 124 -11.31 6.31 -2.72
C ASN A 124 -10.47 5.37 -3.59
N ASN A 125 -9.21 5.74 -3.86
CA ASN A 125 -8.29 4.99 -4.70
C ASN A 125 -7.20 4.26 -3.90
N VAL A 126 -7.32 4.18 -2.57
CA VAL A 126 -6.43 3.39 -1.72
C VAL A 126 -7.22 2.31 -1.00
N CYS A 127 -6.81 1.06 -1.20
CA CYS A 127 -7.33 -0.10 -0.50
C CYS A 127 -6.33 -0.49 0.59
N LEU A 128 -6.78 -0.54 1.85
CA LEU A 128 -5.95 -0.91 2.99
C LEU A 128 -6.19 -2.37 3.42
N PRO A 129 -5.23 -3.01 4.09
CA PRO A 129 -5.47 -4.31 4.71
C PRO A 129 -6.59 -4.21 5.75
N LYS A 130 -7.40 -5.27 5.85
CA LYS A 130 -8.50 -5.32 6.82
C LYS A 130 -8.04 -5.03 8.25
N SER A 131 -6.89 -5.57 8.65
CA SER A 131 -6.38 -5.39 10.01
C SER A 131 -5.98 -3.94 10.32
N PHE A 132 -5.53 -3.18 9.32
CA PHE A 132 -5.27 -1.74 9.50
C PHE A 132 -6.57 -0.97 9.68
N VAL A 133 -7.57 -1.24 8.83
CA VAL A 133 -8.88 -0.57 8.94
C VAL A 133 -9.55 -0.90 10.27
N ASP A 134 -9.59 -2.18 10.67
CA ASP A 134 -10.16 -2.61 11.94
C ASP A 134 -9.51 -1.91 13.14
N TYR A 135 -8.20 -1.68 13.10
CA TYR A 135 -7.48 -0.97 14.16
C TYR A 135 -7.83 0.53 14.18
N LEU A 136 -7.84 1.18 13.02
CA LEU A 136 -8.16 2.60 12.89
C LEU A 136 -9.61 2.90 13.28
N ASP A 137 -10.56 2.04 12.91
CA ASP A 137 -11.97 2.17 13.30
C ASP A 137 -12.13 2.09 14.82
N ARG A 138 -11.41 1.17 15.48
CA ARG A 138 -11.39 1.09 16.94
C ARG A 138 -10.86 2.37 17.57
N LEU A 139 -9.75 2.94 17.08
CA LEU A 139 -9.22 4.20 17.62
C LEU A 139 -10.23 5.35 17.48
N ASN A 140 -10.90 5.46 16.34
CA ASN A 140 -11.91 6.50 16.09
C ASN A 140 -13.15 6.39 17.01
N ILE A 141 -13.52 5.19 17.46
CA ILE A 141 -14.59 4.97 18.44
C ILE A 141 -14.19 5.47 19.84
N HIS A 142 -12.90 5.37 20.20
CA HIS A 142 -12.41 5.80 21.52
C HIS A 142 -12.18 7.31 21.61
N LEU A 143 -11.95 8.00 20.49
CA LEU A 143 -11.80 9.47 20.45
C LEU A 143 -13.13 10.24 20.46
N LYS A 144 -14.26 9.56 20.25
CA LYS A 144 -15.61 10.14 20.23
C LYS A 144 -16.40 9.96 21.53
N GLN A 145 -15.79 9.39 22.56
CA GLN A 145 -16.34 9.23 23.92
C GLN A 145 -15.65 10.22 24.86
#